data_AF-A0A923DM61-F1
#
_entry.id   AF-A0A923DM61-F1
#
_cell.length_a   1.000
_cell.length_b   1.000
_cell.length_c   1.000
_cell.angle_alpha   90.00
_cell.angle_beta   90.00
_cell.angle_gamma   90.00
#
_symmetry.space_group_name_H-M   'P 1'
#
loop_
_entity.id
_entity.type
_entity.pdbx_description
1 polymer ?
#
loop_
_entity_poly.entity_id
_entity_poly.type
_entity_poly.pdbx_seq_one_letter_code
_entity_poly.pdbx_strand_id
1 'polypeptide(L)'
;MIDFAADIFRAVITGVIFFYLRSVRGKESPHLRRGWIFFIIGFGLLFLGGLLNIADNFPTLNKYFTIGRHQYGDFLEQVVGYLFGLLFVGVGFWQWIPAILALRAEEVALRKSQEDLKLQVAELTAERNKLKTIIECELGYAAQEAADRLAEGPR
;
A
#
# COMPACT_ATOMS: atom_id res chain seq x y z
N MET A 1 17.77 30.93 -20.85
CA MET A 1 18.57 30.27 -19.79
C MET A 1 17.68 29.68 -18.69
N ILE A 2 16.69 30.46 -18.20
CA ILE A 2 15.72 29.96 -17.21
C ILE A 2 14.86 28.83 -17.78
N ASP A 3 14.43 28.92 -19.05
CA ASP A 3 13.59 27.89 -19.69
C ASP A 3 14.30 26.53 -19.74
N PHE A 4 15.55 26.52 -20.22
CA PHE A 4 16.39 25.31 -20.24
C PHE A 4 16.63 24.72 -18.84
N ALA A 5 16.84 25.57 -17.82
CA ALA A 5 16.99 25.13 -16.45
C ALA A 5 15.69 24.51 -15.90
N ALA A 6 14.53 25.09 -16.22
CA ALA A 6 13.23 24.56 -15.86
C ALA A 6 12.97 23.19 -16.52
N ASP A 7 13.41 23.01 -17.76
CA ASP A 7 13.27 21.76 -18.51
C ASP A 7 14.10 20.63 -17.90
N ILE A 8 15.36 20.91 -17.55
CA ILE A 8 16.21 19.96 -16.83
C ILE A 8 15.58 19.62 -15.48
N PHE A 9 15.16 20.62 -14.72
CA PHE A 9 14.59 20.41 -13.39
C PHE A 9 13.33 19.53 -13.46
N ARG A 10 12.45 19.80 -14.43
CA ARG A 10 11.25 19.01 -14.70
C ARG A 10 11.60 17.55 -15.04
N ALA A 11 12.54 17.32 -15.95
CA ALA A 11 12.98 15.98 -16.33
C ALA A 11 13.62 15.22 -15.16
N VAL A 12 14.39 15.91 -14.32
CA VAL A 12 14.99 15.31 -13.11
C VAL A 12 13.91 14.91 -12.11
N ILE A 13 12.95 15.79 -11.83
CA ILE A 13 11.86 15.49 -10.90
C ILE A 13 11.02 14.31 -11.41
N THR A 14 10.58 14.35 -12.66
CA THR A 14 9.76 13.26 -13.23
C THR A 14 10.53 11.96 -13.26
N GLY A 15 11.83 12.00 -13.54
CA GLY A 15 12.73 10.85 -13.46
C GLY A 15 12.83 10.28 -12.05
N VAL A 16 13.10 11.11 -11.04
CA VAL A 16 13.18 10.67 -9.63
C VAL A 16 11.86 10.03 -9.19
N ILE A 17 10.72 10.64 -9.52
CA ILE A 17 9.41 10.09 -9.20
C ILE A 17 9.21 8.74 -9.92
N PHE A 18 9.54 8.65 -11.20
CA PHE A 18 9.44 7.41 -11.96
C PHE A 18 10.28 6.27 -11.36
N PHE A 19 11.55 6.54 -11.03
CA PHE A 19 12.43 5.55 -10.40
C PHE A 19 11.96 5.15 -8.99
N TYR A 20 11.45 6.10 -8.22
CA TYR A 20 10.86 5.82 -6.91
C TYR A 20 9.64 4.90 -7.05
N LEU A 21 8.68 5.25 -7.92
CA LEU A 21 7.47 4.45 -8.15
C LEU A 21 7.80 3.05 -8.68
N ARG A 22 8.80 2.94 -9.57
CA ARG A 22 9.32 1.66 -10.10
C ARG A 22 9.86 0.77 -8.97
N SER A 23 10.53 1.37 -7.99
CA SER A 23 11.14 0.67 -6.86
C SER A 23 10.10 0.17 -5.85
N VAL A 24 8.99 0.90 -5.70
CA VAL A 24 7.91 0.56 -4.74
C VAL A 24 6.92 -0.49 -5.26
N ARG A 25 6.85 -0.69 -6.59
CA ARG A 25 5.92 -1.61 -7.30
C ARG A 25 5.81 -3.05 -6.72
N GLY A 26 6.80 -3.53 -5.99
CA GLY A 26 6.83 -4.88 -5.42
C GLY A 26 6.21 -5.05 -4.03
N LYS A 27 5.87 -3.95 -3.33
CA LYS A 27 5.45 -3.98 -1.92
C LYS A 27 3.96 -3.76 -1.70
N GLU A 28 3.19 -3.52 -2.77
CA GLU A 28 1.81 -3.09 -2.67
C GLU A 28 0.79 -4.22 -2.83
N SER A 29 -0.37 -4.04 -2.21
CA SER A 29 -1.49 -4.98 -2.32
C SER A 29 -1.99 -5.10 -3.76
N PRO A 30 -2.59 -6.25 -4.15
CA PRO A 30 -3.06 -6.47 -5.52
C PRO A 30 -4.04 -5.41 -6.03
N HIS A 31 -4.84 -4.82 -5.14
CA HIS A 31 -5.81 -3.77 -5.46
C HIS A 31 -5.14 -2.44 -5.82
N LEU A 32 -4.04 -2.07 -5.14
CA LEU A 32 -3.28 -0.84 -5.43
C LEU A 32 -2.48 -0.95 -6.72
N ARG A 33 -2.04 -2.17 -7.07
CA ARG A 33 -1.20 -2.46 -8.24
C ARG A 33 -1.79 -1.98 -9.57
N ARG A 34 -3.13 -1.99 -9.69
CA ARG A 34 -3.82 -1.62 -10.94
C ARG A 34 -3.79 -0.11 -11.20
N GLY A 35 -3.94 0.72 -10.16
CA GLY A 35 -3.74 2.17 -10.27
C GLY A 35 -2.26 2.53 -10.43
N TRP A 36 -1.37 1.78 -9.77
CA TRP A 36 0.07 2.04 -9.78
C TRP A 36 0.71 1.95 -11.17
N ILE A 37 0.21 1.05 -12.04
CA ILE A 37 0.74 0.93 -13.40
C ILE A 37 0.49 2.20 -14.22
N PHE A 38 -0.62 2.89 -14.00
CA PHE A 38 -0.95 4.13 -14.70
C PHE A 38 -0.04 5.27 -14.25
N PHE A 39 0.36 5.32 -12.99
CA PHE A 39 1.40 6.26 -12.54
C PHE A 39 2.75 5.95 -13.16
N ILE A 40 3.17 4.68 -13.21
CA ILE A 40 4.45 4.31 -13.83
C ILE A 40 4.45 4.67 -15.32
N ILE A 41 3.38 4.38 -16.04
CA ILE A 41 3.23 4.74 -17.45
C ILE A 41 3.23 6.27 -17.57
N GLY A 42 2.37 6.99 -16.85
CA GLY A 42 2.26 8.45 -16.91
C GLY A 42 3.57 9.18 -16.61
N PHE A 43 4.23 8.87 -15.48
CA PHE A 43 5.52 9.45 -15.15
C PHE A 43 6.64 9.00 -16.11
N GLY A 44 6.55 7.79 -16.67
CA GLY A 44 7.46 7.32 -17.71
C GLY A 44 7.34 8.13 -19.00
N LEU A 45 6.11 8.43 -19.43
CA LEU A 45 5.86 9.30 -20.59
C LEU A 45 6.30 10.75 -20.31
N LEU A 46 6.01 11.30 -19.13
CA LEU A 46 6.46 12.64 -18.74
C LEU A 46 7.99 12.75 -18.72
N PHE A 47 8.67 11.73 -18.21
CA PHE A 47 10.13 11.65 -18.22
C PHE A 47 10.66 11.55 -19.65
N LEU A 48 10.06 10.72 -20.50
CA LEU A 48 10.43 10.59 -21.90
C LEU A 48 10.25 11.90 -22.67
N GLY A 49 9.14 12.62 -22.45
CA GLY A 49 8.93 13.96 -23.01
C GLY A 49 10.00 14.96 -22.57
N GLY A 50 10.35 14.97 -21.28
CA GLY A 50 11.44 15.79 -20.76
C GLY A 50 12.82 15.44 -21.36
N LEU A 51 13.08 14.15 -21.62
CA LEU A 51 14.30 13.72 -22.31
C LEU A 51 14.35 14.20 -23.76
N LEU A 52 13.23 14.13 -24.48
CA LEU A 52 13.14 14.62 -25.86
C LEU A 52 13.41 16.13 -25.94
N ASN A 53 12.81 16.91 -25.03
CA ASN A 53 13.05 18.35 -24.95
C ASN A 53 14.54 18.69 -24.71
N ILE A 54 15.20 17.92 -23.83
CA ILE A 54 16.65 18.08 -23.62
C ILE A 54 17.43 17.65 -24.87
N ALA A 55 17.01 16.58 -25.55
CA ALA A 55 17.67 16.07 -26.75
C ALA A 55 17.62 17.05 -27.93
N ASP A 56 16.56 17.85 -28.05
CA ASP A 56 16.43 18.87 -29.11
C ASP A 56 17.43 20.03 -28.94
N ASN A 57 17.92 20.27 -27.71
CA ASN A 57 19.00 21.23 -27.44
C ASN A 57 20.38 20.74 -27.93
N PHE A 58 20.52 19.47 -28.32
CA PHE A 58 21.77 18.91 -28.85
C PHE A 58 21.70 18.72 -30.37
N PRO A 59 22.48 19.49 -31.16
CA PRO A 59 22.42 19.45 -32.64
C PRO A 59 22.69 18.05 -33.22
N THR A 60 23.48 17.23 -32.55
CA THR A 60 23.84 15.86 -32.96
C THR A 60 22.68 14.88 -32.84
N LEU A 61 21.82 15.05 -31.84
CA LEU A 61 20.63 14.21 -31.64
C LEU A 61 19.43 14.75 -32.40
N ASN A 62 19.30 16.07 -32.51
CA ASN A 62 18.22 16.72 -33.24
C ASN A 62 18.10 16.16 -34.67
N LYS A 63 19.22 15.93 -35.37
CA LYS A 63 19.24 15.35 -36.73
C LYS A 63 18.52 14.00 -36.87
N TYR A 64 18.38 13.21 -35.80
CA TYR A 64 17.64 11.95 -35.80
C TYR A 64 16.13 12.15 -35.58
N PHE A 65 15.72 13.25 -34.95
CA PHE A 65 14.33 13.59 -34.67
C PHE A 65 13.72 14.59 -35.68
N THR A 66 14.56 15.36 -36.39
CA THR A 66 14.20 16.18 -37.55
C THR A 66 14.54 15.45 -38.86
N ILE A 67 13.67 14.54 -39.29
CA ILE A 67 13.66 14.05 -40.67
C ILE A 67 12.79 14.99 -41.51
N GLY A 68 13.41 15.98 -42.18
CA GLY A 68 12.75 16.93 -43.09
C GLY A 68 12.20 18.20 -42.44
N ARG A 69 11.14 18.81 -43.01
CA ARG A 69 10.45 20.01 -42.47
C ARG A 69 9.47 19.71 -41.32
N HIS A 70 9.35 18.46 -40.89
CA HIS A 70 8.37 18.04 -39.90
C HIS A 70 9.00 17.88 -38.52
N GLN A 71 8.48 18.63 -37.54
CA GLN A 71 8.83 18.61 -36.12
C GLN A 71 8.19 17.40 -35.41
N TYR A 72 8.59 16.18 -35.79
CA TYR A 72 8.10 14.97 -35.11
C TYR A 72 8.55 14.92 -33.64
N GLY A 73 9.71 15.52 -33.30
CA GLY A 73 10.19 15.69 -31.93
C GLY A 73 9.20 16.45 -31.05
N ASP A 74 8.84 17.66 -31.45
CA ASP A 74 7.88 18.52 -30.73
C ASP A 74 6.51 17.84 -30.54
N PHE A 75 6.04 17.09 -31.56
CA PHE A 75 4.79 16.33 -31.44
C PHE A 75 4.88 15.20 -30.41
N LEU A 76 5.98 14.43 -30.44
CA LEU A 76 6.20 13.37 -29.43
C LEU A 76 6.37 13.97 -28.03
N GLU A 77 7.02 15.12 -27.89
CA GLU A 77 7.15 15.79 -26.59
C GLU A 77 5.78 16.22 -26.05
N GLN A 78 5.04 17.05 -26.79
CA GLN A 78 3.82 17.66 -26.28
C GLN A 78 2.66 16.68 -26.18
N VAL A 79 2.46 15.86 -27.23
CA VAL A 79 1.29 14.97 -27.29
C VAL A 79 1.57 13.69 -26.53
N VAL A 80 2.64 12.97 -26.87
CA VAL A 80 2.95 11.68 -26.25
C VAL A 80 3.52 11.89 -24.86
N GLY A 81 4.53 12.74 -24.70
CA GLY A 81 5.19 12.98 -23.42
C GLY A 81 4.26 13.63 -22.40
N TYR A 82 3.81 14.85 -22.67
CA TYR A 82 3.05 15.63 -21.69
C TYR A 82 1.56 15.32 -21.66
N LEU A 83 0.87 15.34 -22.80
CA LEU A 83 -0.59 15.23 -22.81
C LEU A 83 -1.05 13.82 -22.39
N PHE A 84 -0.51 12.78 -23.01
CA PHE A 84 -0.78 11.40 -22.59
C PHE A 84 -0.18 11.11 -21.21
N GLY A 85 1.03 11.59 -20.91
CA GLY A 85 1.62 11.44 -19.58
C GLY A 85 0.72 11.96 -18.45
N LEU A 86 0.19 13.17 -18.61
CA LEU A 86 -0.70 13.80 -17.65
C LEU A 86 -2.06 13.09 -17.56
N LEU A 87 -2.63 12.67 -18.70
CA LEU A 87 -3.86 11.86 -18.74
C LEU A 87 -3.69 10.56 -17.94
N PHE A 88 -2.60 9.85 -18.13
CA PHE A 88 -2.34 8.60 -17.41
C PHE A 88 -2.12 8.83 -15.91
N VAL A 89 -1.45 9.92 -15.52
CA VAL A 89 -1.35 10.30 -14.11
C VAL A 89 -2.74 10.60 -13.52
N GLY A 90 -3.59 11.32 -14.25
CA GLY A 90 -4.96 11.62 -13.82
C GLY A 90 -5.82 10.36 -13.62
N VAL A 91 -5.77 9.43 -14.58
CA VAL A 91 -6.45 8.13 -14.46
C VAL A 91 -5.88 7.31 -13.30
N GLY A 92 -4.57 7.37 -13.09
CA GLY A 92 -3.90 6.77 -11.93
C GLY A 92 -4.50 7.25 -10.62
N PHE A 93 -4.68 8.57 -10.45
CA PHE A 93 -5.33 9.13 -9.25
C PHE A 93 -6.78 8.69 -9.10
N TRP A 94 -7.56 8.71 -10.18
CA TRP A 94 -8.97 8.32 -10.15
C TRP A 94 -9.17 6.87 -9.69
N GLN A 95 -8.25 5.98 -10.06
CA GLN A 95 -8.31 4.58 -9.64
C GLN A 95 -7.66 4.32 -8.27
N TRP A 96 -6.63 5.11 -7.92
CA TRP A 96 -5.87 4.92 -6.68
C TRP A 96 -6.61 5.40 -5.43
N ILE A 97 -7.32 6.53 -5.51
CA ILE A 97 -8.10 7.08 -4.38
C ILE A 97 -9.13 6.06 -3.82
N PRO A 98 -10.04 5.48 -4.63
CA PRO A 98 -11.00 4.51 -4.11
C PRO A 98 -10.32 3.23 -3.60
N ALA A 99 -9.21 2.82 -4.22
CA ALA A 99 -8.45 1.65 -3.77
C ALA A 99 -7.83 1.84 -2.38
N ILE A 100 -7.32 3.04 -2.05
CA ILE A 100 -6.85 3.36 -0.70
C ILE A 100 -7.99 3.35 0.31
N LEU A 101 -9.14 3.92 -0.06
CA LEU A 101 -10.30 3.95 0.84
C LEU A 101 -10.78 2.53 1.16
N ALA A 102 -10.76 1.63 0.17
CA ALA A 102 -11.10 0.22 0.37
C ALA A 102 -10.11 -0.48 1.32
N LEU A 103 -8.80 -0.26 1.17
CA LEU A 103 -7.80 -0.85 2.07
C LEU A 103 -7.95 -0.36 3.52
N ARG A 104 -8.22 0.93 3.72
CA ARG A 104 -8.46 1.46 5.07
C ARG A 104 -9.71 0.87 5.72
N ALA A 105 -10.77 0.67 4.94
CA ALA A 105 -11.99 0.03 5.43
C ALA A 105 -11.73 -1.43 5.86
N GLU A 106 -10.91 -2.16 5.09
CA GLU A 106 -10.53 -3.54 5.40
C GLU A 106 -9.66 -3.63 6.66
N GLU A 107 -8.68 -2.74 6.84
CA GLU A 107 -7.88 -2.67 8.06
C GLU A 107 -8.73 -2.40 9.31
N VAL A 108 -9.72 -1.51 9.21
CA VAL A 108 -10.62 -1.21 10.32
C VAL A 108 -11.52 -2.42 10.64
N ALA A 109 -12.02 -3.11 9.61
CA ALA A 109 -12.82 -4.32 9.80
C ALA A 109 -12.00 -5.47 10.45
N LEU A 110 -10.74 -5.64 10.03
CA LEU A 110 -9.81 -6.61 10.61
C LEU A 110 -9.48 -6.29 12.07
N ARG A 111 -9.28 -5.01 12.42
CA ARG A 111 -9.06 -4.62 13.82
C ARG A 111 -10.26 -4.94 14.69
N LYS A 112 -11.47 -4.67 14.19
CA LYS A 112 -12.70 -4.94 14.92
C LYS A 112 -12.89 -6.44 15.19
N SER A 113 -12.64 -7.29 14.18
CA SER A 113 -12.72 -8.74 14.38
C SER A 113 -11.66 -9.29 15.34
N GLN A 114 -10.46 -8.68 15.38
CA GLN A 114 -9.46 -9.02 16.39
C GLN A 114 -9.88 -8.63 17.81
N GLU A 115 -10.53 -7.48 17.99
CA GLU A 115 -11.08 -7.05 19.28
C GLU A 115 -12.20 -7.97 19.75
N ASP A 116 -13.14 -8.31 18.85
CA ASP A 116 -14.24 -9.23 19.15
C ASP A 116 -13.72 -10.63 19.54
N LEU A 117 -12.70 -11.14 18.83
CA LEU A 117 -12.06 -12.41 19.19
C LEU A 117 -11.40 -12.34 20.57
N LYS A 118 -10.69 -11.25 20.88
CA LYS A 118 -10.04 -11.08 22.20
C LYS A 118 -11.06 -11.05 23.33
N LEU A 119 -12.21 -10.43 23.12
CA LEU A 119 -13.31 -10.42 24.10
C LEU A 119 -13.85 -11.83 24.34
N GLN A 120 -14.13 -12.59 23.28
CA GLN A 120 -14.60 -13.97 23.40
C GLN A 120 -13.59 -14.88 24.11
N VAL A 121 -12.29 -14.72 23.80
CA VAL A 121 -11.23 -15.47 24.48
C VAL A 121 -11.16 -15.09 25.96
N ALA A 122 -11.29 -13.80 26.30
CA ALA A 122 -11.30 -13.34 27.69
C ALA A 122 -12.50 -13.88 28.47
N GLU A 123 -13.69 -13.90 27.85
CA GLU A 123 -14.92 -14.43 28.43
C GLU A 123 -14.80 -15.93 28.73
N LEU A 124 -14.41 -16.73 27.73
CA LEU A 124 -14.20 -18.17 27.90
C LEU A 124 -13.10 -18.47 28.93
N THR A 125 -12.05 -17.65 28.98
CA THR A 125 -10.98 -17.80 29.99
C THR A 125 -11.51 -17.51 31.39
N ALA A 126 -12.38 -16.51 31.55
CA ALA A 126 -13.03 -16.19 32.82
C ALA A 126 -13.99 -17.31 33.26
N GLU A 127 -14.78 -17.86 32.35
CA GLU A 127 -15.65 -19.01 32.63
C GLU A 127 -14.86 -20.25 33.04
N ARG A 128 -13.79 -20.58 32.30
CA ARG A 128 -12.90 -21.69 32.63
C ARG A 128 -12.26 -21.52 34.00
N ASN A 129 -11.83 -20.31 34.34
CA ASN A 129 -11.26 -20.02 35.65
C ASN A 129 -12.29 -20.15 36.78
N LYS A 130 -13.51 -19.64 36.59
CA LYS A 130 -14.62 -19.83 37.55
C LYS A 130 -14.92 -21.30 37.79
N LEU A 131 -15.03 -22.08 36.72
CA LEU A 131 -15.31 -23.51 36.83
C LEU A 131 -14.17 -24.24 37.54
N LYS A 132 -12.92 -23.87 37.25
CA LYS A 132 -11.75 -24.43 37.93
C LYS A 132 -11.79 -24.17 39.43
N THR A 133 -12.09 -22.92 39.85
CA THR A 133 -12.21 -22.60 41.28
C THR A 133 -13.35 -23.34 41.98
N ILE A 134 -14.48 -23.58 41.30
CA ILE A 134 -15.58 -24.37 41.88
C ILE A 134 -15.14 -25.82 42.10
N ILE A 135 -14.51 -26.43 41.10
CA ILE A 135 -14.03 -27.82 41.19
C ILE A 135 -12.97 -27.98 42.28
N GLU A 136 -12.04 -27.03 42.39
CA GLU A 136 -11.02 -27.03 43.45
C GLU A 136 -11.65 -26.90 44.85
N CYS A 137 -12.71 -26.09 44.99
CA CYS A 137 -13.45 -25.95 46.25
C CYS A 137 -14.19 -27.24 46.63
N GLU A 138 -14.90 -27.87 45.68
CA GLU A 138 -15.61 -29.15 45.89
C GLU A 138 -14.66 -30.29 46.24
N LEU A 139 -13.50 -30.38 45.56
CA LEU A 139 -12.47 -31.37 45.88
C LEU A 139 -11.89 -31.15 47.28
N GLY A 140 -11.67 -29.90 47.68
CA GLY A 140 -11.21 -29.56 49.03
C GLY A 140 -12.22 -29.97 50.11
N TYR A 141 -13.50 -29.68 49.88
CA TYR A 141 -14.58 -30.06 50.80
C TYR A 141 -14.72 -31.59 50.92
N ALA A 142 -14.73 -32.31 49.80
CA ALA A 142 -14.83 -33.77 49.80
C ALA A 142 -13.64 -34.45 50.49
N ALA A 143 -12.42 -33.91 50.34
CA ALA A 143 -11.24 -34.41 51.03
C ALA A 143 -11.33 -34.19 52.54
N GLN A 144 -11.87 -33.05 52.97
CA GLN A 144 -12.07 -32.74 54.38
C GLN A 144 -13.16 -33.60 55.01
N GLU A 145 -14.28 -33.81 54.33
CA GLU A 145 -15.35 -34.71 54.77
C GLU A 145 -14.86 -36.17 54.90
N ALA A 146 -14.03 -36.64 53.96
CA ALA A 146 -13.42 -37.96 54.06
C ALA A 146 -12.46 -38.09 55.25
N ALA A 147 -11.69 -37.03 55.55
CA ALA A 147 -10.80 -36.98 56.72
C ALA A 147 -11.60 -36.99 58.04
N ASP A 148 -12.68 -36.22 58.11
CA ASP A 148 -13.55 -36.16 59.30
C ASP A 148 -14.23 -37.52 59.56
N ARG A 149 -14.73 -38.19 58.52
CA ARG A 149 -15.30 -39.55 58.65
C ARG A 149 -14.28 -40.60 59.09
N LEU A 150 -13.01 -40.46 58.71
CA LEU A 150 -11.93 -41.35 59.16
C LEU A 150 -11.53 -41.06 60.62
N ALA A 151 -11.65 -39.81 61.08
CA ALA A 151 -11.40 -39.43 62.47
C ALA A 151 -12.50 -39.92 63.43
N GLU A 152 -13.74 -40.08 62.95
CA GLU A 152 -14.88 -40.62 63.71
C GLU A 152 -15.00 -42.16 63.69
N GLY A 153 -13.91 -42.88 63.43
CA GLY A 153 -13.86 -44.36 63.36
C GLY A 153 -14.58 -45.11 64.49
N PRO A 154 -15.11 -46.32 64.21
CA PRO A 154 -16.21 -46.95 64.95
C PRO A 154 -15.82 -47.29 66.38
N ARG A 155 -16.68 -46.88 67.33
CA ARG A 155 -16.62 -47.31 68.73
C ARG A 155 -16.92 -48.79 68.87
#